data_AF-A0A6I9W1K9-F1
#
_entry.id   AF-A0A6I9W1K9-F1
#
_cell.length_a   1.000
_cell.length_b   1.000
_cell.length_c   1.000
_cell.angle_alpha   90.00
_cell.angle_beta   90.00
_cell.angle_gamma   90.00
#
_symmetry.space_group_name_H-M   'P 1'
#
loop_
_entity.id
_entity.type
_entity.pdbx_description
1 polymer ?
#
loop_
_entity_poly.entity_id
_entity_poly.type
_entity_poly.pdbx_seq_one_letter_code
_entity_poly.pdbx_strand_id
1 'polypeptide(L)'
;MFRKHNSTKQYKKLRYLLYLLIVSGTLTVNVSVLLLSLASPDESSLKYEVEFLLQQQWYDPRLRYSNRSRYDFLNAIHHSEDIWLPDTYFIMHGDFKDPINPVHFALRIYRNGTVNYLMRRHLILSCQGRLNIFPFDDPLCSFAIESISYEQTAITYVWKNDEGTLRTSPSLQALNAYLIKNQTITCPIKVSWRADGQIMVDEDEFDDFGDSKCSLCQRRFEEQGKNHIYLFDTNI
;
A
#
# COMPACT_ATOMS: atom_id res chain seq x y z
N MET A 1 33.06 3.27 3.16
CA MET A 1 33.15 2.43 4.39
C MET A 1 32.65 3.25 5.57
N PHE A 2 31.37 3.16 5.90
CA PHE A 2 30.84 3.81 7.11
C PHE A 2 31.41 3.09 8.34
N ARG A 3 32.17 3.80 9.18
CA ARG A 3 32.74 3.28 10.44
C ARG A 3 31.60 2.88 11.38
N LYS A 4 31.53 1.59 11.74
CA LYS A 4 30.47 0.95 12.55
C LYS A 4 30.37 1.43 14.00
N HIS A 5 31.30 2.22 14.53
CA HIS A 5 31.37 2.45 15.98
C HIS A 5 30.44 3.54 16.54
N ASN A 6 29.71 4.28 15.68
CA ASN A 6 28.83 5.39 16.10
C ASN A 6 27.40 5.31 15.54
N SER A 7 27.06 4.24 14.82
CA SER A 7 25.81 4.18 14.05
C SER A 7 24.59 3.94 14.94
N THR A 8 24.69 3.08 15.97
CA THR A 8 23.55 2.68 16.81
C THR A 8 22.95 3.84 17.63
N LYS A 9 23.79 4.75 18.14
CA LYS A 9 23.32 5.98 18.83
C LYS A 9 22.69 6.97 17.85
N GLN A 10 23.25 7.09 16.65
CA GLN A 10 22.73 7.95 15.60
C GLN A 10 21.36 7.47 15.11
N TYR A 11 21.15 6.16 14.94
CA TYR A 11 19.88 5.59 14.50
C TYR A 11 18.78 5.65 15.55
N LYS A 12 19.09 5.43 16.84
CA LYS A 12 18.11 5.68 17.92
C LYS A 12 17.67 7.14 17.97
N LYS A 13 18.60 8.07 17.74
CA LYS A 13 18.30 9.51 17.62
C LYS A 13 17.44 9.82 16.38
N LEU A 14 17.68 9.15 15.25
CA LEU A 14 16.85 9.22 14.05
C LEU A 14 15.45 8.63 14.26
N ARG A 15 15.27 7.54 15.02
CA ARG A 15 13.90 7.07 15.32
C ARG A 15 13.12 8.06 16.19
N TYR A 16 13.75 8.61 17.24
CA TYR A 16 13.11 9.61 18.12
C TYR A 16 12.77 10.93 17.41
N LEU A 17 13.69 11.42 16.56
CA LEU A 17 13.43 12.61 15.75
C LEU A 17 12.35 12.40 14.70
N LEU A 18 12.00 11.15 14.36
CA LEU A 18 10.98 10.90 13.34
C LEU A 18 9.62 10.97 13.99
N TYR A 19 9.49 10.37 15.17
CA TYR A 19 8.32 10.55 16.01
C TYR A 19 8.00 12.04 16.17
N LEU A 20 9.00 12.88 16.46
CA LEU A 20 8.83 14.34 16.53
C LEU A 20 8.42 15.01 15.20
N LEU A 21 8.91 14.52 14.06
CA LEU A 21 8.48 15.03 12.75
C LEU A 21 7.03 14.65 12.43
N ILE A 22 6.66 13.40 12.71
CA ILE A 22 5.30 12.88 12.52
C ILE A 22 4.30 13.57 13.47
N VAL A 23 4.74 13.94 14.68
CA VAL A 23 3.91 14.67 15.66
C VAL A 23 3.75 16.16 15.31
N SER A 24 4.63 16.75 14.50
CA SER A 24 4.56 18.17 14.12
C SER A 24 3.89 18.44 12.77
N GLY A 25 3.60 17.40 11.99
CA GLY A 25 2.86 17.50 10.74
C GLY A 25 2.65 16.14 10.08
N THR A 26 1.75 16.07 9.11
CA THR A 26 1.41 14.82 8.41
C THR A 26 2.49 14.41 7.43
N LEU A 27 2.98 13.17 7.55
CA LEU A 27 3.88 12.56 6.58
C LEU A 27 3.09 11.91 5.45
N THR A 28 3.25 12.44 4.23
CA THR A 28 2.65 11.83 3.04
C THR A 28 3.55 10.75 2.45
N VAL A 29 3.01 9.55 2.26
CA VAL A 29 3.67 8.42 1.61
C VAL A 29 2.98 8.17 0.26
N ASN A 30 3.66 8.53 -0.83
CA ASN A 30 3.17 8.28 -2.18
C ASN A 30 3.37 6.81 -2.55
N VAL A 31 2.34 6.17 -3.09
CA VAL A 31 2.31 4.74 -3.38
C VAL A 31 2.04 4.49 -4.86
N SER A 32 2.76 3.53 -5.43
CA SER A 32 2.45 2.95 -6.73
C SER A 32 2.76 1.45 -6.74
N VAL A 33 2.09 0.70 -7.61
CA VAL A 33 2.21 -0.75 -7.72
C VAL A 33 2.69 -1.12 -9.12
N LEU A 34 3.63 -2.06 -9.19
CA LEU A 34 3.99 -2.77 -10.41
C LEU A 34 3.58 -4.23 -10.28
N LEU A 35 2.56 -4.64 -11.02
CA LEU A 35 2.06 -6.00 -11.05
C LEU A 35 3.05 -6.94 -11.75
N LEU A 36 3.43 -8.03 -11.09
CA LEU A 36 4.39 -9.02 -11.56
C LEU A 36 3.70 -10.30 -12.02
N SER A 37 2.72 -10.78 -11.27
CA SER A 37 1.91 -11.94 -11.66
C SER A 37 0.49 -11.89 -11.12
N LEU A 38 -0.39 -12.59 -11.82
CA LEU A 38 -1.76 -12.89 -11.45
C LEU A 38 -2.03 -14.37 -11.74
N ALA A 39 -2.56 -15.10 -10.78
CA ALA A 39 -2.91 -16.49 -10.99
C ALA A 39 -4.19 -16.88 -10.24
N SER A 40 -4.98 -17.78 -10.82
CA SER A 40 -6.02 -18.54 -10.12
C SER A 40 -5.77 -20.03 -10.32
N PRO A 41 -6.15 -20.90 -9.35
CA PRO A 41 -6.02 -22.35 -9.51
C PRO A 41 -6.81 -22.90 -10.70
N ASP A 42 -7.98 -22.33 -10.96
CA ASP A 42 -8.92 -22.71 -12.01
C ASP A 42 -9.87 -21.54 -12.30
N GLU A 43 -10.51 -21.56 -13.47
CA GLU A 43 -11.39 -20.48 -13.97
C GLU A 43 -12.62 -20.23 -13.09
N SER A 44 -13.02 -21.19 -12.24
CA SER A 44 -14.15 -21.05 -11.33
C SER A 44 -13.75 -20.62 -9.92
N SER A 45 -12.46 -20.39 -9.68
CA SER A 45 -11.92 -20.10 -8.37
C SER A 45 -12.14 -18.65 -7.97
N LEU A 46 -12.67 -18.43 -6.77
CA LEU A 46 -12.69 -17.11 -6.13
C LEU A 46 -11.41 -16.82 -5.34
N LYS A 47 -10.31 -17.54 -5.62
CA LYS A 47 -9.01 -17.36 -4.97
C LYS A 47 -7.97 -16.97 -6.01
N TYR A 48 -7.38 -15.80 -5.80
CA TYR A 48 -6.40 -15.22 -6.73
C TYR A 48 -5.09 -14.96 -6.01
N GLU A 49 -4.00 -15.44 -6.59
CA GLU A 49 -2.63 -15.12 -6.18
C GLU A 49 -2.15 -13.91 -6.97
N VAL A 50 -1.68 -12.89 -6.27
CA VAL A 50 -1.25 -11.61 -6.85
C VAL A 50 0.13 -11.29 -6.33
N GLU A 51 1.08 -11.14 -7.24
CA GLU A 51 2.43 -10.72 -6.92
C GLU A 51 2.74 -9.36 -7.51
N PHE A 52 3.31 -8.46 -6.71
CA PHE A 52 3.62 -7.11 -7.16
C PHE A 52 4.81 -6.50 -6.43
N LEU A 53 5.40 -5.46 -7.03
CA LEU A 53 6.27 -4.53 -6.33
C LEU A 53 5.47 -3.32 -5.84
N LEU A 54 5.49 -3.08 -4.53
CA LEU A 54 5.00 -1.84 -3.94
C LEU A 54 6.14 -0.83 -3.89
N GLN A 55 5.96 0.29 -4.59
CA GLN A 55 6.85 1.45 -4.49
C GLN A 55 6.24 2.47 -3.54
N GLN A 56 7.03 2.90 -2.56
CA GLN A 56 6.68 3.91 -1.58
C GLN A 56 7.69 5.04 -1.63
N GLN A 57 7.19 6.26 -1.61
CA GLN A 57 8.01 7.46 -1.67
C GLN A 57 7.56 8.47 -0.62
N TRP A 58 8.46 8.85 0.27
CA TRP A 58 8.22 9.89 1.27
C TRP A 58 9.41 10.85 1.36
N TYR A 59 9.22 11.94 2.08
CA TYR A 59 10.25 12.94 2.31
C TYR A 59 10.71 12.89 3.76
N ASP A 60 12.02 12.75 3.98
CA ASP A 60 12.64 12.85 5.29
C ASP A 60 13.78 13.90 5.27
N PRO A 61 13.57 15.10 5.84
CA PRO A 61 14.56 16.18 5.79
C PRO A 61 15.87 15.83 6.51
N ARG A 62 15.89 14.83 7.39
CA ARG A 62 17.07 14.44 8.17
C ARG A 62 18.01 13.54 7.38
N LEU A 63 17.51 12.93 6.31
CA LEU A 63 18.30 12.11 5.38
C LEU A 63 18.95 12.95 4.27
N ARG A 64 18.77 14.27 4.28
CA ARG A 64 19.45 15.19 3.37
C ARG A 64 20.96 15.08 3.49
N TYR A 65 21.64 15.06 2.34
CA TYR A 65 23.09 15.02 2.29
C TYR A 65 23.63 15.93 1.19
N SER A 66 24.85 16.47 1.42
CA SER A 66 25.48 17.41 0.50
C SER A 66 25.83 16.80 -0.86
N ASN A 67 25.88 17.63 -1.89
CA ASN A 67 26.22 17.26 -3.26
C ASN A 67 27.72 16.93 -3.46
N ARG A 68 28.24 15.94 -2.74
CA ARG A 68 29.64 15.48 -2.85
C ARG A 68 29.79 14.19 -3.66
N SER A 69 28.68 13.52 -3.96
CA SER A 69 28.64 12.31 -4.77
C SER A 69 28.29 12.65 -6.22
N ARG A 70 28.79 11.87 -7.18
CA ARG A 70 28.36 11.92 -8.59
C ARG A 70 27.01 11.22 -8.83
N TYR A 71 26.53 10.45 -7.87
CA TYR A 71 25.30 9.66 -7.98
C TYR A 71 24.09 10.44 -7.47
N ASP A 72 22.94 10.28 -8.14
CA ASP A 72 21.69 10.98 -7.80
C ASP A 72 21.09 10.53 -6.47
N PHE A 73 21.34 9.27 -6.09
CA PHE A 73 20.86 8.67 -4.85
C PHE A 73 21.94 7.79 -4.20
N LEU A 74 21.78 7.56 -2.89
CA LEU A 74 22.49 6.52 -2.16
C LEU A 74 21.65 5.24 -2.16
N ASN A 75 22.27 4.09 -2.49
CA ASN A 75 21.64 2.79 -2.29
C ASN A 75 21.80 2.39 -0.82
N ALA A 76 20.69 2.31 -0.10
CA ALA A 76 20.61 2.04 1.32
C ALA A 76 19.93 0.71 1.63
N ILE A 77 19.80 -0.20 0.65
CA ILE A 77 19.09 -1.49 0.84
C ILE A 77 19.63 -2.31 2.02
N HIS A 78 20.95 -2.31 2.26
CA HIS A 78 21.59 -2.98 3.39
C HIS A 78 21.44 -2.25 4.73
N HIS A 79 20.75 -1.10 4.73
CA HIS A 79 20.46 -0.26 5.89
C HIS A 79 18.94 -0.14 6.13
N SER A 80 18.13 -1.06 5.59
CA SER A 80 16.67 -1.07 5.75
C SER A 80 16.22 -1.15 7.22
N GLU A 81 17.03 -1.74 8.10
CA GLU A 81 16.75 -1.80 9.55
C GLU A 81 17.17 -0.53 10.30
N ASP A 82 18.12 0.22 9.73
CA ASP A 82 18.70 1.43 10.29
C ASP A 82 17.85 2.67 9.95
N ILE A 83 17.18 2.64 8.81
CA ILE A 83 16.33 3.71 8.29
C ILE A 83 14.88 3.37 8.63
N TRP A 84 14.11 4.36 9.07
CA TRP A 84 12.69 4.15 9.26
C TRP A 84 11.99 3.92 7.92
N LEU A 85 11.11 2.92 7.89
CA LEU A 85 10.24 2.61 6.77
C LEU A 85 8.77 2.77 7.22
N PRO A 86 7.86 3.23 6.35
CA PRO A 86 6.42 3.26 6.67
C PRO A 86 5.90 1.87 7.06
N ASP A 87 5.14 1.81 8.14
CA ASP A 87 4.58 0.59 8.73
C ASP A 87 3.31 0.13 8.00
N THR A 88 3.54 -0.29 6.77
CA THR A 88 2.52 -0.53 5.76
C THR A 88 1.81 -1.86 5.99
N TYR A 89 0.52 -1.80 6.34
CA TYR A 89 -0.36 -2.94 6.52
C TYR A 89 -1.30 -3.11 5.32
N PHE A 90 -1.66 -4.35 5.03
CA PHE A 90 -2.56 -4.71 3.94
C PHE A 90 -3.88 -5.21 4.54
N ILE A 91 -4.97 -4.51 4.26
CA ILE A 91 -6.32 -4.95 4.58
C ILE A 91 -6.84 -5.72 3.37
N MET A 92 -7.17 -6.98 3.57
CA MET A 92 -7.63 -7.87 2.50
C MET A 92 -8.47 -9.01 3.08
N HIS A 93 -9.33 -9.58 2.25
CA HIS A 93 -9.86 -10.92 2.49
C HIS A 93 -8.90 -11.94 1.88
N GLY A 94 -8.19 -12.69 2.71
CA GLY A 94 -7.16 -13.60 2.25
C GLY A 94 -5.96 -13.64 3.18
N ASP A 95 -4.78 -13.96 2.63
CA ASP A 95 -3.53 -14.09 3.40
C ASP A 95 -2.31 -13.74 2.55
N PHE A 96 -1.14 -13.59 3.19
CA PHE A 96 0.13 -13.51 2.49
C PHE A 96 0.56 -14.90 2.02
N LYS A 97 1.07 -14.98 0.79
CA LYS A 97 1.79 -16.18 0.34
C LYS A 97 3.16 -16.21 1.02
N ASP A 98 3.58 -17.38 1.47
CA ASP A 98 4.93 -17.55 2.01
C ASP A 98 6.02 -17.14 0.99
N PRO A 99 7.03 -16.36 1.42
CA PRO A 99 7.23 -15.86 2.78
C PRO A 99 6.35 -14.65 3.13
N ILE A 100 5.79 -14.66 4.35
CA ILE A 100 4.93 -13.57 4.87
C ILE A 100 5.66 -12.22 4.92
N ASN A 101 6.97 -12.23 5.17
CA ASN A 101 7.76 -11.00 5.26
C ASN A 101 8.01 -10.38 3.87
N PRO A 102 7.96 -9.06 3.73
CA PRO A 102 8.23 -8.40 2.47
C PRO A 102 9.68 -8.63 2.04
N VAL A 103 9.92 -8.82 0.74
CA VAL A 103 11.27 -8.86 0.18
C VAL A 103 11.67 -7.44 -0.23
N HIS A 104 12.67 -6.87 0.44
CA HIS A 104 13.22 -5.56 0.10
C HIS A 104 13.94 -5.63 -1.25
N PHE A 105 13.47 -4.87 -2.24
CA PHE A 105 14.03 -4.88 -3.60
C PHE A 105 14.95 -3.69 -3.86
N ALA A 106 14.58 -2.51 -3.35
CA ALA A 106 15.44 -1.33 -3.41
C ALA A 106 15.13 -0.35 -2.28
N LEU A 107 16.15 0.34 -1.78
CA LEU A 107 16.00 1.51 -0.92
C LEU A 107 16.96 2.60 -1.39
N ARG A 108 16.43 3.72 -1.89
CA ARG A 108 17.18 4.82 -2.48
C ARG A 108 16.90 6.10 -1.72
N ILE A 109 17.95 6.78 -1.28
CA ILE A 109 17.85 8.09 -0.63
C ILE A 109 18.41 9.14 -1.58
N TYR A 110 17.57 10.08 -1.98
CA TYR A 110 17.94 11.21 -2.82
C TYR A 110 18.48 12.37 -1.97
N ARG A 111 19.31 13.21 -2.60
CA ARG A 111 20.02 14.32 -1.93
C ARG A 111 19.10 15.28 -1.18
N ASN A 112 17.91 15.52 -1.73
CA ASN A 112 16.93 16.43 -1.16
C ASN A 112 16.26 15.86 0.10
N GLY A 113 16.45 14.58 0.44
CA GLY A 113 15.78 13.89 1.54
C GLY A 113 14.61 13.00 1.10
N THR A 114 14.28 12.94 -0.19
CA THR A 114 13.29 11.99 -0.70
C THR A 114 13.83 10.57 -0.58
N VAL A 115 13.00 9.66 -0.09
CA VAL A 115 13.31 8.23 -0.01
C VAL A 115 12.37 7.48 -0.93
N ASN A 116 12.93 6.59 -1.76
CA ASN A 116 12.20 5.62 -2.56
C ASN A 116 12.49 4.23 -2.03
N TYR A 117 11.44 3.53 -1.61
CA TYR A 117 11.49 2.17 -1.13
C TYR A 117 10.64 1.28 -2.04
N LEU A 118 11.21 0.16 -2.46
CA LEU A 118 10.56 -0.81 -3.33
C LEU A 118 10.61 -2.16 -2.63
N MET A 119 9.47 -2.78 -2.42
CA MET A 119 9.35 -4.11 -1.84
C MET A 119 8.45 -5.00 -2.67
N ARG A 120 8.72 -6.30 -2.67
CA ARG A 120 7.88 -7.32 -3.31
C ARG A 120 6.91 -7.88 -2.28
N ARG A 121 5.65 -8.03 -2.69
CA ARG A 121 4.57 -8.66 -1.93
C ARG A 121 3.86 -9.69 -2.79
N HIS A 122 3.41 -10.74 -2.12
CA HIS A 122 2.62 -11.81 -2.72
C HIS A 122 1.41 -12.07 -1.81
N LEU A 123 0.22 -11.78 -2.34
CA LEU A 123 -1.05 -11.91 -1.64
C LEU A 123 -1.85 -13.05 -2.26
N ILE A 124 -2.59 -13.77 -1.42
CA ILE A 124 -3.68 -14.65 -1.83
C ILE A 124 -4.96 -13.91 -1.45
N LEU A 125 -5.73 -13.49 -2.44
CA LEU A 125 -7.00 -12.78 -2.25
C LEU A 125 -8.15 -13.76 -2.41
N SER A 126 -9.11 -13.69 -1.49
CA SER A 126 -10.42 -14.34 -1.59
C SER A 126 -11.43 -13.29 -2.04
N CYS A 127 -11.96 -13.46 -3.24
CA CYS A 127 -12.76 -12.47 -3.92
C CYS A 127 -14.25 -12.82 -3.82
N GLN A 128 -15.09 -11.81 -4.01
CA GLN A 128 -16.54 -12.02 -4.00
C GLN A 128 -17.02 -12.18 -5.44
N GLY A 129 -17.64 -13.33 -5.71
CA GLY A 129 -18.29 -13.65 -6.97
C GLY A 129 -19.78 -13.32 -6.96
N ARG A 130 -20.41 -13.33 -8.14
CA ARG A 130 -21.84 -13.08 -8.33
C ARG A 130 -22.57 -14.38 -8.68
N LEU A 131 -23.13 -15.04 -7.66
CA LEU A 131 -23.80 -16.34 -7.80
C LEU A 131 -24.99 -16.35 -8.78
N ASN A 132 -25.61 -15.19 -9.03
CA ASN A 132 -26.75 -15.06 -9.93
C ASN A 132 -26.38 -15.14 -11.42
N ILE A 133 -25.10 -14.91 -11.77
CA ILE A 133 -24.59 -14.99 -13.14
C ILE A 133 -23.47 -16.03 -13.29
N PHE A 134 -23.25 -16.85 -12.26
CA PHE A 134 -22.30 -17.96 -12.31
C PHE A 134 -22.60 -18.86 -13.52
N PRO A 135 -21.59 -19.31 -14.29
CA PRO A 135 -20.15 -19.15 -14.07
C PRO A 135 -19.51 -17.93 -14.77
N PHE A 136 -20.31 -16.95 -15.20
CA PHE A 136 -19.86 -15.78 -15.97
C PHE A 136 -19.68 -14.53 -15.10
N ASP A 137 -19.40 -14.69 -13.81
CA ASP A 137 -19.14 -13.57 -12.92
C ASP A 137 -17.70 -13.07 -13.05
N ASP A 138 -17.54 -11.74 -13.05
CA ASP A 138 -16.25 -11.07 -12.89
C ASP A 138 -16.00 -10.85 -11.38
N PRO A 139 -15.19 -11.68 -10.69
CA PRO A 139 -14.98 -11.52 -9.27
C PRO A 139 -14.15 -10.27 -8.97
N LEU A 140 -14.63 -9.48 -8.01
CA LEU A 140 -13.95 -8.26 -7.59
C LEU A 140 -12.95 -8.59 -6.49
N CYS A 141 -11.66 -8.54 -6.84
CA CYS A 141 -10.58 -8.71 -5.88
C CYS A 141 -10.05 -7.35 -5.46
N SER A 142 -10.02 -7.06 -4.16
CA SER A 142 -9.40 -5.84 -3.67
C SER A 142 -8.58 -6.02 -2.40
N PHE A 143 -7.58 -5.16 -2.26
CA PHE A 143 -6.85 -4.96 -1.03
C PHE A 143 -6.67 -3.46 -0.80
N ALA A 144 -6.54 -3.07 0.45
CA ALA A 144 -6.23 -1.71 0.84
C ALA A 144 -4.92 -1.63 1.64
N ILE A 145 -4.33 -0.43 1.66
CA ILE A 145 -3.11 -0.15 2.40
C ILE A 145 -3.38 0.91 3.47
N GLU A 146 -2.86 0.68 4.67
CA GLU A 146 -2.88 1.63 5.80
C GLU A 146 -1.60 1.58 6.64
N SER A 147 -1.47 2.53 7.57
CA SER A 147 -0.47 2.44 8.63
C SER A 147 -1.04 1.61 9.78
N ILE A 148 -0.26 0.68 10.33
CA ILE A 148 -0.70 -0.10 11.49
C ILE A 148 -0.67 0.70 12.80
N SER A 149 0.25 1.66 12.94
CA SER A 149 0.50 2.33 14.23
C SER A 149 0.18 3.82 14.24
N TYR A 150 -0.09 4.44 13.09
CA TYR A 150 -0.29 5.88 12.98
C TYR A 150 -1.68 6.22 12.43
N GLU A 151 -2.25 7.29 12.98
CA GLU A 151 -3.45 7.93 12.45
C GLU A 151 -3.17 8.66 11.14
N GLN A 152 -4.22 8.92 10.37
CA GLN A 152 -4.12 9.69 9.12
C GLN A 152 -3.56 11.10 9.34
N THR A 153 -3.79 11.69 10.51
CA THR A 153 -3.21 12.99 10.89
C THR A 153 -1.68 12.96 10.96
N ALA A 154 -1.10 11.79 11.24
CA ALA A 154 0.32 11.54 11.35
C ALA A 154 0.92 10.99 10.04
N ILE A 155 0.31 9.99 9.42
CA ILE A 155 0.78 9.37 8.16
C ILE A 155 -0.39 9.19 7.21
N THR A 156 -0.26 9.74 6.00
CA THR A 156 -1.25 9.55 4.94
C THR A 156 -0.61 8.86 3.74
N TYR A 157 -1.15 7.70 3.38
CA TYR A 157 -0.83 7.08 2.10
C TYR A 157 -1.62 7.74 0.99
N VAL A 158 -0.97 8.03 -0.12
CA VAL A 158 -1.60 8.65 -1.30
C VAL A 158 -1.17 7.87 -2.53
N TRP A 159 -2.13 7.37 -3.30
CA TRP A 159 -1.83 6.83 -4.62
C TRP A 159 -1.19 7.91 -5.47
N LYS A 160 -0.24 7.54 -6.33
CA LYS A 160 0.14 8.46 -7.41
C LYS A 160 -1.12 8.79 -8.23
N ASN A 161 -1.14 9.98 -8.83
CA ASN A 161 -2.27 10.47 -9.63
C ASN A 161 -1.88 10.53 -11.11
N ASP A 162 -1.13 9.55 -11.59
CA ASP A 162 -0.65 9.46 -12.97
C ASP A 162 -0.79 8.04 -13.51
N GLU A 163 -0.46 7.84 -14.79
CA GLU A 163 -0.44 6.49 -15.40
C GLU A 163 0.56 5.53 -14.71
N GLY A 164 1.40 6.04 -13.80
CA GLY A 164 2.37 5.30 -13.03
C GLY A 164 1.84 4.64 -11.76
N THR A 165 0.58 4.87 -11.38
CA THR A 165 -0.01 4.38 -10.12
C THR A 165 -0.12 2.87 -10.07
N LEU A 166 -0.66 2.25 -11.12
CA LEU A 166 -0.65 0.81 -11.30
C LEU A 166 -0.11 0.50 -12.69
N ARG A 167 1.02 -0.19 -12.73
CA ARG A 167 1.66 -0.62 -13.96
C ARG A 167 1.72 -2.14 -14.00
N THR A 168 1.69 -2.72 -15.17
CA THR A 168 2.01 -4.13 -15.38
C THR A 168 3.47 -4.29 -15.78
N SER A 169 4.12 -5.36 -15.30
CA SER A 169 5.44 -5.73 -15.78
C SER A 169 5.36 -6.11 -17.28
N PRO A 170 6.35 -5.73 -18.10
CA PRO A 170 6.46 -6.25 -19.47
C PRO A 170 6.55 -7.78 -19.54
N SER A 171 6.96 -8.41 -18.43
CA SER A 171 7.05 -9.87 -18.27
C SER A 171 5.96 -10.41 -17.33
N LEU A 172 4.78 -9.77 -17.30
CA LEU A 172 3.65 -10.18 -16.47
C LEU A 172 3.34 -11.67 -16.69
N GLN A 173 3.30 -12.44 -15.62
CA GLN A 173 2.89 -13.84 -15.66
C GLN A 173 1.42 -13.95 -15.26
N ALA A 174 0.58 -14.40 -16.17
CA ALA A 174 -0.85 -14.57 -15.97
C ALA A 174 -1.22 -16.06 -16.14
N LEU A 175 -1.97 -16.62 -15.20
CA LEU A 175 -2.50 -17.99 -15.27
C LEU A 175 -3.96 -18.00 -14.82
N ASN A 176 -4.89 -18.24 -15.74
CA ASN A 176 -6.34 -18.27 -15.45
C ASN A 176 -6.86 -16.99 -14.75
N ALA A 177 -6.15 -15.87 -14.90
CA ALA A 177 -6.46 -14.60 -14.27
C ALA A 177 -5.81 -13.46 -15.07
N TYR A 178 -6.46 -12.30 -15.15
CA TYR A 178 -5.89 -11.08 -15.73
C TYR A 178 -6.46 -9.85 -15.03
N LEU A 179 -6.06 -8.68 -15.49
CA LEU A 179 -6.49 -7.39 -14.97
C LEU A 179 -7.35 -6.70 -16.03
N ILE A 180 -8.67 -6.62 -15.81
CA ILE A 180 -9.51 -5.86 -16.76
C ILE A 180 -9.50 -4.37 -16.49
N LYS A 181 -9.61 -3.99 -15.22
CA LYS A 181 -9.79 -2.59 -14.83
C LYS A 181 -8.97 -2.30 -13.59
N ASN A 182 -8.42 -1.10 -13.54
CA ASN A 182 -7.79 -0.59 -12.34
C ASN A 182 -8.59 0.60 -11.86
N GLN A 183 -8.82 0.64 -10.57
CA GLN A 183 -9.38 1.79 -9.90
C GLN A 183 -8.61 1.95 -8.60
N THR A 184 -8.34 3.21 -8.27
CA THR A 184 -7.83 3.58 -6.95
C THR A 184 -8.81 4.55 -6.34
N ILE A 185 -9.20 4.28 -5.11
CA ILE A 185 -10.12 5.14 -4.35
C ILE A 185 -9.49 5.44 -3.00
N THR A 186 -9.76 6.65 -2.52
CA THR A 186 -9.55 7.05 -1.13
C THR A 186 -10.85 6.84 -0.37
N CYS A 187 -10.86 6.02 0.67
CA CYS A 187 -12.04 5.91 1.55
C CYS A 187 -12.13 7.17 2.42
N PRO A 188 -13.23 7.94 2.35
CA PRO A 188 -13.43 9.05 3.27
C PRO A 188 -13.66 8.53 4.70
N ILE A 189 -13.08 9.22 5.68
CA ILE A 189 -13.43 9.02 7.09
C ILE A 189 -14.83 9.61 7.28
N LYS A 190 -15.80 8.79 7.72
CA LYS A 190 -17.16 9.25 8.04
C LYS A 190 -17.65 8.67 9.37
N VAL A 191 -17.17 9.23 10.47
CA VAL A 191 -17.88 9.18 11.76
C VAL A 191 -17.71 10.53 12.45
N SER A 192 -18.81 11.23 12.71
CA SER A 192 -18.81 12.40 13.60
C SER A 192 -19.74 12.13 14.77
N TRP A 193 -19.19 12.14 15.97
CA TRP A 193 -19.97 12.07 17.21
C TRP A 193 -20.51 13.48 17.52
N ARG A 194 -21.83 13.63 17.65
CA ARG A 194 -22.38 14.78 18.40
C ARG A 194 -22.43 14.43 19.88
N ALA A 195 -22.25 15.43 20.73
CA ALA A 195 -22.35 15.32 22.19
C ALA A 195 -23.71 14.73 22.67
N ASP A 196 -24.71 14.67 21.78
CA ASP A 196 -26.07 14.20 22.05
C ASP A 196 -26.28 12.70 21.75
N GLY A 197 -25.23 11.94 21.44
CA GLY A 197 -25.29 10.46 21.35
C GLY A 197 -25.95 9.90 20.09
N GLN A 198 -26.11 10.69 19.04
CA GLN A 198 -26.57 10.22 17.72
C GLN A 198 -25.40 10.02 16.76
N ILE A 199 -25.37 8.85 16.11
CA ILE A 199 -24.44 8.52 15.02
C ILE A 199 -25.09 8.98 13.71
N MET A 200 -24.45 9.93 13.01
CA MET A 200 -24.79 10.21 11.61
C MET A 200 -23.91 9.31 10.74
N VAL A 201 -24.52 8.33 10.07
CA VAL A 201 -23.90 7.60 8.96
C VAL A 201 -24.28 8.37 7.70
N ASP A 202 -23.36 9.14 7.14
CA ASP A 202 -23.58 9.76 5.82
C ASP A 202 -23.51 8.64 4.77
N GLU A 203 -24.59 8.49 4.00
CA GLU A 203 -24.85 7.42 3.02
C GLU A 203 -23.59 6.92 2.31
N ASP A 204 -23.44 5.59 2.29
CA ASP A 204 -22.37 4.88 1.61
C ASP A 204 -22.30 5.33 0.15
N GLU A 205 -21.13 5.74 -0.31
CA GLU A 205 -20.94 5.98 -1.73
C GLU A 205 -20.78 4.61 -2.39
N PHE A 206 -21.81 4.22 -3.14
CA PHE A 206 -21.82 2.97 -3.87
C PHE A 206 -20.98 3.09 -5.15
N ASP A 207 -20.30 2.01 -5.53
CA ASP A 207 -19.72 1.93 -6.86
C ASP A 207 -20.81 1.75 -7.94
N ASP A 208 -20.42 1.75 -9.22
CA ASP A 208 -21.35 1.55 -10.35
C ASP A 208 -22.12 0.20 -10.27
N PHE A 209 -21.76 -0.67 -9.33
CA PHE A 209 -22.31 -2.00 -9.13
C PHE A 209 -23.19 -2.11 -7.87
N GLY A 210 -23.36 -1.03 -7.10
CA GLY A 210 -24.21 -1.01 -5.92
C GLY A 210 -23.56 -1.63 -4.67
N ASP A 211 -22.24 -1.83 -4.68
CA ASP A 211 -21.47 -2.22 -3.49
C ASP A 211 -20.88 -0.97 -2.82
N SER A 212 -20.87 -0.94 -1.48
CA SER A 212 -20.24 0.19 -0.77
C SER A 212 -18.75 0.21 -1.12
N LYS A 213 -18.24 1.34 -1.60
CA LYS A 213 -16.82 1.48 -2.01
C LYS A 213 -15.81 1.06 -0.94
N CYS A 214 -16.21 1.01 0.35
CA CYS A 214 -15.37 0.67 1.49
C CYS A 214 -15.81 -0.60 2.25
N SER A 215 -16.54 -1.54 1.62
CA SER A 215 -17.11 -2.75 2.27
C SER A 215 -16.10 -3.68 2.97
N LEU A 216 -14.82 -3.63 2.62
CA LEU A 216 -13.73 -4.37 3.29
C LEU A 216 -13.41 -3.86 4.70
N CYS A 217 -14.10 -2.83 5.21
CA CYS A 217 -13.98 -2.34 6.57
C CYS A 217 -14.57 -3.36 7.58
N GLN A 218 -13.84 -4.44 7.86
CA GLN A 218 -14.11 -5.25 9.05
C GLN A 218 -13.94 -4.34 10.27
N ARG A 219 -15.05 -4.13 11.00
CA ARG A 219 -15.28 -3.23 12.15
C ARG A 219 -14.22 -3.30 13.27
N ARG A 220 -13.00 -2.82 13.02
CA ARG A 220 -12.02 -2.55 14.08
C ARG A 220 -11.25 -1.28 13.72
N PHE A 221 -11.59 -0.21 14.42
CA PHE A 221 -11.01 1.14 14.37
C PHE A 221 -11.41 1.99 13.15
N GLU A 222 -12.58 2.64 13.28
CA GLU A 222 -13.16 3.58 12.32
C GLU A 222 -12.52 4.98 12.43
N GLU A 223 -11.29 5.19 11.97
CA GLU A 223 -10.72 6.56 11.82
C GLU A 223 -9.70 6.73 10.66
N GLN A 224 -9.69 5.86 9.65
CA GLN A 224 -8.58 5.84 8.67
C GLN A 224 -9.07 5.92 7.23
N GLY A 225 -8.55 6.89 6.47
CA GLY A 225 -8.77 6.93 5.02
C GLY A 225 -7.90 5.89 4.30
N LYS A 226 -8.53 5.12 3.42
CA LYS A 226 -7.99 3.86 2.86
C LYS A 226 -7.75 3.98 1.37
N ASN A 227 -6.82 3.18 0.85
CA ASN A 227 -6.38 3.22 -0.55
C ASN A 227 -6.57 1.85 -1.18
N HIS A 228 -7.49 1.67 -2.13
CA HIS A 228 -7.84 0.36 -2.73
C HIS A 228 -7.22 0.13 -4.11
N ILE A 229 -6.93 -1.13 -4.46
CA ILE A 229 -6.69 -1.59 -5.85
C ILE A 229 -7.73 -2.65 -6.19
N TYR A 230 -8.37 -2.54 -7.35
CA TYR A 230 -9.28 -3.54 -7.89
C TYR A 230 -8.61 -4.33 -9.02
N LEU A 231 -8.80 -5.65 -9.03
CA LEU A 231 -8.43 -6.58 -10.09
C LEU A 231 -9.71 -7.28 -10.58
N PHE A 232 -9.86 -7.48 -11.88
CA PHE A 232 -11.08 -8.01 -12.51
C PHE A 232 -10.70 -9.08 -13.56
N ASP A 233 -11.58 -10.07 -13.80
CA ASP A 233 -11.56 -11.17 -14.80
C ASP A 233 -12.70 -11.03 -15.86
N THR A 234 -12.47 -11.19 -17.17
CA THR A 234 -13.34 -11.36 -18.39
C THR A 234 -12.71 -12.31 -19.43
N ASN A 235 -13.18 -13.56 -19.47
CA ASN A 235 -12.94 -14.45 -20.60
C ASN A 235 -14.31 -14.79 -21.18
N ILE A 236 -14.99 -13.73 -21.64
CA ILE A 236 -15.61 -13.52 -22.96
C ILE A 236 -15.93 -12.03 -23.07
#